data_AF-A0AB36IP96-F1
#
_entry.id   AF-A0AB36IP96-F1
#
_cell.length_a   1.000
_cell.length_b   1.000
_cell.length_c   1.000
_cell.angle_alpha   90.00
_cell.angle_beta   90.00
_cell.angle_gamma   90.00
#
_symmetry.space_group_name_H-M   'P 1'
#
loop_
_entity.id
_entity.type
_entity.pdbx_description
1 polymer ?
#
loop_
_entity_poly.entity_id
_entity_poly.type
_entity_poly.pdbx_seq_one_letter_code
_entity_poly.pdbx_strand_id
1 'polypeptide(L)'
;MEIINAYGSWLVLITAVFGFFMAFGIGANDVSNSMGTSVGSGTITAKQAIIIALIFESAGAYLAGGEVTETIKSGVIDPTQFVEMPDVLALGMLSALFASGAWLFIATKMGWPVSGTHTIIGALIGFACITIGPSSVDWSTIGGIVGSWFITPVIAGLLAYTIFASIQKLIFDTEEPLKNAQKYGPYYMAITVFVLCIVTMAKGLKHVGLNLTNNETLIISLLISVVGMIFCHFYFRSKAFTAKARKGSFGSVEKIFSILMLLTACAMAFAHGSNDVANAIGPLSSVVSIVQNGGKILSGGDLAWWILPLGALGIAVGLIAMGQTVMATVGSGITDLTPSRGFAAQFATAMTVVVASGTGLPISTTQTLVGAILGIGFARGIAALNLTVIRNIISSWVVTLPAGAFFAIVIFYILRAVFH
;
A
#
# COMPACT_ATOMS: atom_id res chain seq x y z
N MET A 1 -14.76 21.19 -24.57
CA MET A 1 -13.70 22.20 -24.50
C MET A 1 -14.15 23.51 -23.85
N GLU A 2 -15.44 23.88 -23.90
CA GLU A 2 -15.92 25.11 -23.25
C GLU A 2 -15.66 25.11 -21.73
N ILE A 3 -15.87 23.97 -21.05
CA ILE A 3 -15.66 23.88 -19.60
C ILE A 3 -14.17 24.03 -19.27
N ILE A 4 -13.28 23.37 -20.01
CA ILE A 4 -11.83 23.48 -19.77
C ILE A 4 -11.34 24.91 -20.02
N ASN A 5 -11.82 25.57 -21.08
CA ASN A 5 -11.41 26.93 -21.41
C ASN A 5 -11.95 27.96 -20.40
N ALA A 6 -13.17 27.79 -19.90
CA ALA A 6 -13.79 28.71 -18.96
C ALA A 6 -13.38 28.47 -17.49
N TYR A 7 -13.19 27.20 -17.11
CA TYR A 7 -13.04 26.77 -15.71
C TYR A 7 -11.78 25.96 -15.43
N GLY A 8 -10.80 25.89 -16.35
CA GLY A 8 -9.60 25.06 -16.20
C GLY A 8 -8.89 25.20 -14.85
N SER A 9 -8.64 26.43 -14.38
CA SER A 9 -8.02 26.67 -13.06
C SER A 9 -8.87 26.16 -11.89
N TRP A 10 -10.19 26.30 -11.98
CA TRP A 10 -11.12 25.79 -10.98
C TRP A 10 -11.17 24.26 -10.97
N LEU A 11 -11.16 23.62 -12.14
CA LEU A 11 -11.07 22.17 -12.26
C LEU A 11 -9.80 21.66 -11.58
N VAL A 12 -8.64 22.27 -11.84
CA VAL A 12 -7.37 21.89 -11.18
C VAL A 12 -7.47 22.04 -9.67
N LEU A 13 -8.01 23.15 -9.16
CA LEU A 13 -8.14 23.39 -7.72
C LEU A 13 -9.07 22.37 -7.06
N ILE A 14 -10.24 22.11 -7.62
CA ILE A 14 -11.20 21.14 -7.08
C ILE A 14 -10.61 19.73 -7.13
N THR A 15 -9.93 19.38 -8.22
CA THR A 15 -9.25 18.09 -8.34
C THR A 15 -8.16 17.95 -7.29
N ALA A 16 -7.39 19.01 -7.02
CA ALA A 16 -6.38 18.99 -5.96
C ALA A 16 -7.01 18.73 -4.58
N VAL A 17 -8.16 19.35 -4.29
CA VAL A 17 -8.92 19.10 -3.05
C VAL A 17 -9.43 17.66 -2.99
N PHE A 18 -10.00 17.13 -4.08
CA PHE A 18 -10.51 15.76 -4.13
C PHE A 18 -9.40 14.71 -4.09
N GLY A 19 -8.28 14.98 -4.77
CA GLY A 19 -7.07 14.15 -4.71
C GLY A 19 -6.49 14.13 -3.30
N PHE A 20 -6.44 15.28 -2.62
CA PHE A 20 -6.07 15.35 -1.22
C PHE A 20 -7.03 14.54 -0.33
N PHE A 21 -8.33 14.63 -0.57
CA PHE A 21 -9.33 13.88 0.19
C PHE A 21 -9.23 12.36 -0.02
N MET A 22 -8.95 11.92 -1.26
CA MET A 22 -8.65 10.52 -1.55
C MET A 22 -7.38 10.05 -0.83
N ALA A 23 -6.30 10.83 -0.90
CA ALA A 23 -5.04 10.56 -0.19
C ALA A 23 -5.23 10.52 1.34
N PHE A 24 -6.06 11.41 1.88
CA PHE A 24 -6.50 11.37 3.27
C PHE A 24 -7.21 10.06 3.60
N GLY A 25 -8.15 9.62 2.76
CA GLY A 25 -8.84 8.34 2.93
C GLY A 25 -7.88 7.15 2.95
N ILE A 26 -6.88 7.14 2.06
CA ILE A 26 -5.83 6.11 2.00
C ILE A 26 -5.04 6.08 3.31
N GLY A 27 -4.47 7.22 3.74
CA GLY A 27 -3.67 7.25 4.97
C GLY A 27 -4.47 6.91 6.22
N ALA A 28 -5.76 7.21 6.23
CA ALA A 28 -6.67 6.90 7.33
C ALA A 28 -7.03 5.40 7.41
N ASN A 29 -7.29 4.74 6.27
CA ASN A 29 -7.72 3.34 6.24
C ASN A 29 -6.53 2.37 6.24
N ASP A 30 -5.54 2.67 5.37
CA ASP A 30 -4.58 1.68 4.92
C ASP A 30 -3.31 1.64 5.77
N VAL A 31 -3.11 2.58 6.71
CA VAL A 31 -2.02 2.49 7.73
C VAL A 31 -2.09 1.18 8.54
N SER A 32 -3.28 0.58 8.64
CA SER A 32 -3.46 -0.73 9.24
C SER A 32 -2.73 -1.85 8.49
N ASN A 33 -2.50 -1.68 7.18
CA ASN A 33 -1.79 -2.64 6.33
C ASN A 33 -0.28 -2.66 6.60
N SER A 34 0.30 -1.53 7.04
CA SER A 34 1.72 -1.42 7.36
C SER A 34 2.01 -1.65 8.84
N MET A 35 1.19 -1.06 9.72
CA MET A 35 1.45 -1.01 11.16
C MET A 35 0.53 -1.88 12.01
N GLY A 36 -0.59 -2.38 11.48
CA GLY A 36 -1.59 -3.12 12.24
C GLY A 36 -1.02 -4.33 12.96
N THR A 37 -0.17 -5.11 12.29
CA THR A 37 0.51 -6.28 12.89
C THR A 37 1.53 -5.89 13.97
N SER A 38 2.20 -4.74 13.82
CA SER A 38 3.17 -4.25 14.80
C SER A 38 2.52 -3.75 16.08
N VAL A 39 1.36 -3.10 15.95
CA VAL A 39 0.53 -2.66 17.08
C VAL A 39 -0.16 -3.87 17.71
N GLY A 40 -0.72 -4.76 16.89
CA GLY A 40 -1.46 -5.95 17.33
C GLY A 40 -0.61 -6.96 18.12
N SER A 41 0.67 -7.09 17.77
CA SER A 41 1.62 -7.93 18.52
C SER A 41 2.22 -7.27 19.76
N GLY A 42 1.88 -6.00 20.02
CA GLY A 42 2.36 -5.25 21.17
C GLY A 42 3.82 -4.79 21.09
N THR A 43 4.45 -4.87 19.91
CA THR A 43 5.84 -4.40 19.74
C THR A 43 5.96 -2.88 19.78
N ILE A 44 4.98 -2.16 19.22
CA ILE A 44 4.90 -0.70 19.27
C ILE A 44 3.50 -0.25 19.66
N THR A 45 3.42 0.94 20.24
CA THR A 45 2.13 1.59 20.52
C THR A 45 1.53 2.21 19.26
N ALA A 46 0.21 2.42 19.23
CA ALA A 46 -0.46 3.10 18.12
C ALA A 46 0.12 4.51 17.84
N LYS A 47 0.57 5.23 18.88
CA LYS A 47 1.23 6.55 18.72
C LYS A 47 2.58 6.42 18.01
N GLN A 48 3.38 5.41 18.37
CA GLN A 48 4.66 5.16 17.70
C GLN A 48 4.47 4.71 16.26
N ALA A 49 3.48 3.83 16.01
CA ALA A 49 3.10 3.40 14.67
C ALA A 49 2.76 4.59 13.77
N ILE A 50 2.00 5.57 14.27
CA ILE A 50 1.67 6.79 13.52
C ILE A 50 2.92 7.56 13.11
N ILE A 51 3.86 7.78 14.05
CA ILE A 51 5.07 8.55 13.76
C ILE A 51 5.93 7.83 12.71
N ILE A 52 6.07 6.52 12.82
CA ILE A 52 6.86 5.72 11.87
C ILE A 52 6.20 5.76 10.49
N ALA A 53 4.89 5.50 10.42
CA ALA A 53 4.17 5.48 9.16
C ALA A 53 4.14 6.88 8.50
N LEU A 54 3.99 7.96 9.29
CA LEU A 54 4.11 9.33 8.80
C LEU A 54 5.45 9.59 8.09
N ILE A 55 6.55 9.04 8.60
CA ILE A 55 7.86 9.20 7.97
C ILE A 55 7.97 8.32 6.71
N PHE A 56 7.69 7.03 6.85
CA PHE A 56 7.98 6.05 5.80
C PHE A 56 6.93 6.01 4.69
N GLU A 57 5.63 6.12 5.00
CA GLU A 57 4.58 6.18 3.97
C GLU A 57 4.68 7.48 3.16
N SER A 58 4.88 8.63 3.82
CA SER A 58 5.08 9.90 3.09
C SER A 58 6.36 9.90 2.26
N ALA A 59 7.45 9.29 2.76
CA ALA A 59 8.68 9.13 1.97
C ALA A 59 8.47 8.21 0.78
N GLY A 60 7.77 7.08 0.95
CA GLY A 60 7.43 6.16 -0.13
C GLY A 60 6.56 6.81 -1.20
N ALA A 61 5.54 7.53 -0.76
CA ALA A 61 4.64 8.28 -1.62
C ALA A 61 5.38 9.32 -2.45
N TYR A 62 6.26 10.11 -1.82
CA TYR A 62 7.01 11.16 -2.52
C TYR A 62 8.12 10.62 -3.43
N LEU A 63 8.92 9.67 -2.95
CA LEU A 63 10.13 9.22 -3.67
C LEU A 63 9.83 8.17 -4.74
N ALA A 64 8.82 7.31 -4.53
CA ALA A 64 8.59 6.13 -5.36
C ALA A 64 7.15 6.01 -5.91
N GLY A 65 6.29 7.02 -5.70
CA GLY A 65 4.89 7.01 -6.13
C GLY A 65 4.64 7.13 -7.64
N GLY A 66 5.64 7.57 -8.41
CA GLY A 66 5.47 7.88 -9.84
C GLY A 66 5.18 6.66 -10.74
N GLU A 67 5.76 5.49 -10.45
CA GLU A 67 5.75 4.34 -11.37
C GLU A 67 4.34 3.73 -11.56
N VAL A 68 3.55 3.61 -10.49
CA VAL A 68 2.18 3.04 -10.53
C VAL A 68 1.16 4.08 -11.05
N THR A 69 1.52 5.36 -11.00
CA THR A 69 0.63 6.47 -11.39
C THR A 69 0.25 6.39 -12.87
N GLU A 70 1.18 6.01 -13.74
CA GLU A 70 0.91 5.91 -15.18
C GLU A 70 -0.11 4.81 -15.49
N THR A 71 -0.03 3.66 -14.81
CA THR A 71 -1.00 2.56 -14.99
C THR A 71 -2.40 2.93 -14.52
N ILE A 72 -2.54 3.71 -13.43
CA ILE A 72 -3.86 4.22 -13.00
C ILE A 72 -4.41 5.27 -13.98
N LYS A 73 -3.54 6.10 -14.56
CA LYS A 73 -3.92 7.15 -15.52
C LYS A 73 -4.46 6.59 -16.84
N SER A 74 -3.78 5.60 -17.42
CA SER A 74 -4.05 5.14 -18.80
C SER A 74 -4.43 3.66 -18.93
N GLY A 75 -4.28 2.85 -17.87
CA GLY A 75 -4.53 1.41 -17.92
C GLY A 75 -5.96 0.99 -17.59
N VAL A 76 -6.78 1.86 -17.00
CA VAL A 76 -8.15 1.49 -16.58
C VAL A 76 -9.20 1.87 -17.63
N ILE A 77 -9.01 3.04 -18.26
CA ILE A 77 -9.93 3.62 -19.23
C ILE A 77 -9.11 3.95 -20.47
N ASP A 78 -9.63 3.62 -21.66
CA ASP A 78 -9.02 4.00 -22.93
C ASP A 78 -9.20 5.52 -23.16
N PRO A 79 -8.13 6.34 -23.04
CA PRO A 79 -8.24 7.78 -23.15
C PRO A 79 -8.58 8.23 -24.58
N THR A 80 -8.37 7.37 -25.59
CA THR A 80 -8.66 7.70 -27.00
C THR A 80 -10.15 7.86 -27.26
N GLN A 81 -10.99 7.16 -26.48
CA GLN A 81 -12.45 7.28 -26.56
C GLN A 81 -12.96 8.65 -26.07
N PHE A 82 -12.14 9.38 -25.31
CA PHE A 82 -12.50 10.67 -24.70
C PHE A 82 -11.89 11.88 -25.43
N VAL A 83 -11.18 11.67 -26.54
CA VAL A 83 -10.47 12.76 -27.26
C VAL A 83 -11.42 13.88 -27.70
N GLU A 84 -12.63 13.54 -28.12
CA GLU A 84 -13.67 14.50 -28.51
C GLU A 84 -14.44 15.09 -27.32
N MET A 85 -14.26 14.53 -26.12
CA MET A 85 -14.96 14.94 -24.89
C MET A 85 -14.02 15.02 -23.66
N PRO A 86 -12.94 15.81 -23.73
CA PRO A 86 -11.95 15.89 -22.66
C PRO A 86 -12.53 16.43 -21.35
N ASP A 87 -13.55 17.28 -21.42
CA ASP A 87 -14.28 17.82 -20.27
C ASP A 87 -14.96 16.66 -19.50
N VAL A 88 -15.51 15.67 -20.20
CA VAL A 88 -16.19 14.51 -19.61
C VAL A 88 -15.17 13.62 -18.88
N LEU A 89 -14.00 13.39 -19.47
CA LEU A 89 -12.93 12.64 -18.81
C LEU A 89 -12.44 13.36 -17.56
N ALA A 90 -12.24 14.67 -17.63
CA ALA A 90 -11.83 15.46 -16.47
C ALA A 90 -12.85 15.33 -15.33
N LEU A 91 -14.14 15.59 -15.60
CA LEU A 91 -15.21 15.45 -14.60
C LEU A 91 -15.33 14.00 -14.07
N GLY A 92 -15.13 13.00 -14.93
CA GLY A 92 -15.06 11.60 -14.54
C GLY A 92 -13.95 11.33 -13.53
N MET A 93 -12.73 11.80 -13.78
CA MET A 93 -11.60 11.69 -12.87
C MET A 93 -11.83 12.43 -11.54
N LEU A 94 -12.42 13.63 -11.55
CA LEU A 94 -12.84 14.32 -10.32
C LEU A 94 -13.84 13.48 -9.53
N SER A 95 -14.86 12.96 -10.21
CA SER A 95 -15.91 12.16 -9.58
C SER A 95 -15.34 10.90 -8.93
N ALA A 96 -14.37 10.25 -9.59
CA ALA A 96 -13.73 9.05 -9.09
C ALA A 96 -12.89 9.31 -7.83
N LEU A 97 -12.15 10.42 -7.79
CA LEU A 97 -11.38 10.83 -6.60
C LEU A 97 -12.29 11.10 -5.41
N PHE A 98 -13.35 11.89 -5.60
CA PHE A 98 -14.27 12.21 -4.51
C PHE A 98 -15.02 10.97 -4.02
N ALA A 99 -15.55 10.17 -4.94
CA ALA A 99 -16.26 8.93 -4.62
C ALA A 99 -15.39 7.97 -3.81
N SER A 100 -14.12 7.83 -4.23
CA SER A 100 -13.18 6.94 -3.55
C SER A 100 -12.79 7.46 -2.17
N GLY A 101 -12.48 8.76 -2.06
CA GLY A 101 -12.22 9.38 -0.75
C GLY A 101 -13.42 9.27 0.19
N ALA A 102 -14.64 9.43 -0.31
CA ALA A 102 -15.87 9.32 0.47
C ALA A 102 -16.09 7.91 0.99
N TRP A 103 -15.94 6.88 0.15
CA TRP A 103 -16.05 5.49 0.57
C TRP A 103 -14.98 5.12 1.60
N LEU A 104 -13.72 5.47 1.36
CA LEU A 104 -12.62 5.22 2.31
C LEU A 104 -12.88 5.92 3.65
N PHE A 105 -13.37 7.15 3.64
CA PHE A 105 -13.72 7.87 4.86
C PHE A 105 -14.84 7.18 5.65
N ILE A 106 -15.92 6.76 4.96
CA ILE A 106 -17.02 6.02 5.58
C ILE A 106 -16.53 4.68 6.15
N ALA A 107 -15.81 3.89 5.36
CA ALA A 107 -15.26 2.61 5.79
C ALA A 107 -14.34 2.77 7.01
N THR A 108 -13.49 3.80 7.01
CA THR A 108 -12.60 4.11 8.13
C THR A 108 -13.39 4.45 9.41
N LYS A 109 -14.44 5.26 9.32
CA LYS A 109 -15.32 5.56 10.47
C LYS A 109 -15.98 4.31 11.04
N MET A 110 -16.27 3.34 10.17
CA MET A 110 -16.83 2.05 10.57
C MET A 110 -15.77 1.03 11.01
N GLY A 111 -14.48 1.39 10.98
CA GLY A 111 -13.36 0.52 11.32
C GLY A 111 -13.13 -0.62 10.32
N TRP A 112 -13.64 -0.48 9.10
CA TRP A 112 -13.57 -1.51 8.06
C TRP A 112 -12.28 -1.37 7.24
N PRO A 113 -11.43 -2.42 7.20
CA PRO A 113 -10.31 -2.46 6.28
C PRO A 113 -10.85 -2.72 4.87
N VAL A 114 -10.77 -1.73 4.00
CA VAL A 114 -11.16 -1.82 2.60
C VAL A 114 -9.93 -1.61 1.72
N SER A 115 -10.10 -1.55 0.39
CA SER A 115 -8.98 -1.32 -0.52
C SER A 115 -9.19 -0.03 -1.31
N GLY A 116 -8.29 0.93 -1.15
CA GLY A 116 -8.26 2.15 -1.97
C GLY A 116 -8.21 1.84 -3.46
N THR A 117 -7.35 0.89 -3.85
CA THR A 117 -7.17 0.45 -5.25
C THR A 117 -8.46 -0.09 -5.87
N HIS A 118 -9.21 -0.95 -5.16
CA HIS A 118 -10.51 -1.43 -5.63
C HIS A 118 -11.52 -0.30 -5.77
N THR A 119 -11.51 0.62 -4.81
CA THR A 119 -12.46 1.72 -4.77
C THR A 119 -12.27 2.63 -5.99
N ILE A 120 -11.03 3.04 -6.27
CA ILE A 120 -10.75 3.92 -7.42
C ILE A 120 -10.99 3.22 -8.75
N ILE A 121 -10.61 1.95 -8.90
CA ILE A 121 -10.86 1.21 -10.15
C ILE A 121 -12.36 1.02 -10.37
N GLY A 122 -13.11 0.68 -9.32
CA GLY A 122 -14.57 0.61 -9.39
C GLY A 122 -15.19 1.94 -9.79
N ALA A 123 -14.73 3.04 -9.21
CA ALA A 123 -15.17 4.39 -9.55
C ALA A 123 -14.88 4.77 -11.01
N LEU A 124 -13.68 4.47 -11.50
CA LEU A 124 -13.26 4.68 -12.89
C LEU A 124 -14.13 3.89 -13.88
N ILE A 125 -14.31 2.58 -13.64
CA ILE A 125 -15.19 1.72 -14.45
C ILE A 125 -16.63 2.24 -14.41
N GLY A 126 -17.12 2.62 -13.24
CA GLY A 126 -18.48 3.10 -13.03
C GLY A 126 -18.81 4.32 -13.88
N PHE A 127 -17.96 5.35 -13.85
CA PHE A 127 -18.22 6.54 -14.66
C PHE A 127 -18.04 6.25 -16.16
N ALA A 128 -17.00 5.51 -16.55
CA ALA A 128 -16.72 5.22 -17.95
C ALA A 128 -17.89 4.48 -18.64
N CYS A 129 -18.48 3.52 -17.92
CA CYS A 129 -19.64 2.78 -18.38
C CYS A 129 -20.90 3.64 -18.55
N ILE A 130 -21.09 4.71 -17.77
CA ILE A 130 -22.27 5.58 -17.91
C ILE A 130 -22.06 6.74 -18.90
N THR A 131 -20.81 7.10 -19.21
CA THR A 131 -20.52 8.22 -20.12
C THR A 131 -20.44 7.76 -21.57
N ILE A 132 -19.61 6.75 -21.84
CA ILE A 132 -19.37 6.23 -23.18
C ILE A 132 -19.97 4.82 -23.34
N GLY A 133 -19.88 4.02 -22.28
CA GLY A 133 -20.31 2.62 -22.29
C GLY A 133 -19.18 1.65 -21.96
N PRO A 134 -19.48 0.35 -21.83
CA PRO A 134 -18.50 -0.66 -21.44
C PRO A 134 -17.29 -0.77 -22.37
N SER A 135 -17.39 -0.34 -23.62
CA SER A 135 -16.28 -0.35 -24.60
C SER A 135 -15.16 0.64 -24.29
N SER A 136 -15.40 1.62 -23.41
CA SER A 136 -14.38 2.60 -22.99
C SER A 136 -13.43 2.09 -21.91
N VAL A 137 -13.74 0.93 -21.33
CA VAL A 137 -12.90 0.27 -20.32
C VAL A 137 -11.94 -0.69 -21.03
N ASP A 138 -10.66 -0.63 -20.67
CA ASP A 138 -9.68 -1.59 -21.16
C ASP A 138 -9.81 -2.92 -20.39
N TRP A 139 -10.69 -3.79 -20.88
CA TRP A 139 -10.96 -5.10 -20.26
C TRP A 139 -9.73 -6.02 -20.22
N SER A 140 -8.77 -5.85 -21.13
CA SER A 140 -7.53 -6.63 -21.14
C SER A 140 -6.68 -6.25 -19.93
N THR A 141 -6.47 -4.96 -19.71
CA THR A 141 -5.72 -4.45 -18.56
C THR A 141 -6.46 -4.71 -17.25
N ILE A 142 -7.78 -4.52 -17.20
CA ILE A 142 -8.61 -4.89 -16.05
C ILE A 142 -8.46 -6.38 -15.72
N GLY A 143 -8.43 -7.26 -16.72
CA GLY A 143 -8.21 -8.70 -16.52
C GLY A 143 -6.88 -8.99 -15.80
N GLY A 144 -5.81 -8.29 -16.18
CA GLY A 144 -4.51 -8.38 -15.50
C GLY A 144 -4.56 -7.85 -14.07
N ILE A 145 -5.23 -6.72 -13.84
CA ILE A 145 -5.40 -6.13 -12.50
C ILE A 145 -6.20 -7.05 -11.59
N VAL A 146 -7.37 -7.52 -12.03
CA VAL A 146 -8.21 -8.46 -11.26
C VAL A 146 -7.45 -9.76 -10.99
N GLY A 147 -6.70 -10.28 -11.97
CA GLY A 147 -5.82 -11.43 -11.76
C GLY A 147 -4.81 -11.19 -10.63
N SER A 148 -4.20 -10.00 -10.58
CA SER A 148 -3.26 -9.64 -9.52
C SER A 148 -3.90 -9.68 -8.12
N TRP A 149 -5.17 -9.30 -7.98
CA TRP A 149 -5.90 -9.28 -6.70
C TRP A 149 -6.11 -10.68 -6.11
N PHE A 150 -6.08 -11.72 -6.93
CA PHE A 150 -6.10 -13.12 -6.49
C PHE A 150 -4.70 -13.69 -6.31
N ILE A 151 -3.78 -13.35 -7.20
CA ILE A 151 -2.44 -13.91 -7.22
C ILE A 151 -1.59 -13.37 -6.06
N THR A 152 -1.63 -12.06 -5.78
CA THR A 152 -0.75 -11.46 -4.76
C THR A 152 -1.05 -11.92 -3.33
N PRO A 153 -2.31 -12.10 -2.88
CA PRO A 153 -2.58 -12.65 -1.56
C PRO A 153 -2.11 -14.11 -1.43
N VAL A 154 -2.21 -14.90 -2.50
CA VAL A 154 -1.73 -16.28 -2.52
C VAL A 154 -0.21 -16.33 -2.42
N ILE A 155 0.50 -15.52 -3.22
CA ILE A 155 1.96 -15.41 -3.15
C ILE A 155 2.39 -14.96 -1.75
N ALA A 156 1.78 -13.91 -1.21
CA ALA A 156 2.10 -13.42 0.12
C ALA A 156 1.81 -14.46 1.21
N GLY A 157 0.71 -15.20 1.10
CA GLY A 157 0.37 -16.31 1.99
C GLY A 157 1.40 -17.44 1.95
N LEU A 158 1.81 -17.88 0.76
CA LEU A 158 2.82 -18.93 0.59
C LEU A 158 4.19 -18.49 1.11
N LEU A 159 4.59 -17.25 0.84
CA LEU A 159 5.83 -16.67 1.36
C LEU A 159 5.79 -16.58 2.88
N ALA A 160 4.71 -16.04 3.46
CA ALA A 160 4.54 -15.90 4.90
C ALA A 160 4.54 -17.28 5.60
N TYR A 161 3.84 -18.26 5.04
CA TYR A 161 3.87 -19.65 5.49
C TYR A 161 5.30 -20.19 5.50
N THR A 162 6.04 -20.03 4.40
CA THR A 162 7.41 -20.58 4.25
C THR A 162 8.38 -19.90 5.21
N ILE A 163 8.32 -18.58 5.33
CA ILE A 163 9.15 -17.80 6.28
C ILE A 163 8.83 -18.23 7.71
N PHE A 164 7.56 -18.34 8.07
CA PHE A 164 7.17 -18.70 9.42
C PHE A 164 7.49 -20.17 9.74
N ALA A 165 7.28 -21.09 8.82
CA ALA A 165 7.67 -22.50 8.97
C ALA A 165 9.19 -22.64 9.15
N SER A 166 9.98 -21.85 8.42
CA SER A 166 11.43 -21.76 8.60
C SER A 166 11.81 -21.23 9.99
N ILE A 167 11.12 -20.21 10.49
CA ILE A 167 11.31 -19.69 11.85
C ILE A 167 10.95 -20.76 12.91
N GLN A 168 9.84 -21.47 12.74
CA GLN A 168 9.46 -22.56 13.64
C GLN A 168 10.52 -23.65 13.68
N LYS A 169 10.87 -24.21 12.52
CA LYS A 169 11.81 -25.33 12.42
C LYS A 169 13.24 -24.98 12.86
N LEU A 170 13.73 -23.79 12.52
CA LEU A 170 15.12 -23.42 12.80
C LEU A 170 15.31 -22.79 14.18
N ILE A 171 14.26 -22.23 14.79
CA ILE A 171 14.37 -21.46 16.03
C ILE A 171 13.47 -22.05 17.12
N PHE A 172 12.15 -22.11 16.93
CA PHE A 172 11.25 -22.48 18.03
C PHE A 172 11.27 -23.98 18.37
N ASP A 173 11.30 -24.85 17.38
CA ASP A 173 11.26 -26.32 17.54
C ASP A 173 12.66 -26.89 17.74
N THR A 174 13.43 -26.29 18.65
CA THR A 174 14.81 -26.66 18.93
C THR A 174 15.11 -26.65 20.43
N GLU A 175 16.15 -27.36 20.86
CA GLU A 175 16.52 -27.46 22.28
C GLU A 175 16.93 -26.12 22.90
N GLU A 176 17.55 -25.24 22.10
CA GLU A 176 18.01 -23.91 22.56
C GLU A 176 17.51 -22.76 21.65
N PRO A 177 16.22 -22.40 21.72
CA PRO A 177 15.61 -21.43 20.79
C PRO A 177 16.29 -20.06 20.77
N LEU A 178 16.77 -19.57 21.93
CA LEU A 178 17.45 -18.28 21.99
C LEU A 178 18.79 -18.28 21.23
N LYS A 179 19.59 -19.34 21.35
CA LYS A 179 20.86 -19.45 20.62
C LYS A 179 20.60 -19.53 19.11
N ASN A 180 19.58 -20.27 18.71
CA ASN A 180 19.19 -20.35 17.31
C ASN A 180 18.62 -19.03 16.79
N ALA A 181 17.84 -18.28 17.58
CA ALA A 181 17.41 -16.94 17.20
C ALA A 181 18.59 -15.97 17.01
N GLN A 182 19.63 -16.05 17.86
CA GLN A 182 20.86 -15.29 17.69
C GLN A 182 21.67 -15.72 16.46
N LYS A 183 21.56 -17.00 16.06
CA LYS A 183 22.20 -17.55 14.85
C LYS A 183 21.47 -17.15 13.58
N TYR A 184 20.17 -17.37 13.51
CA TYR A 184 19.36 -17.22 12.29
C TYR A 184 18.74 -15.82 12.14
N GLY A 185 18.48 -15.10 13.24
CA GLY A 185 17.95 -13.73 13.23
C GLY A 185 18.73 -12.75 12.33
N PRO A 186 20.08 -12.74 12.34
CA PRO A 186 20.86 -11.91 11.43
C PRO A 186 20.63 -12.20 9.94
N TYR A 187 20.33 -13.45 9.56
CA TYR A 187 20.02 -13.78 8.16
C TYR A 187 18.66 -13.23 7.75
N TYR A 188 17.64 -13.35 8.62
CA TYR A 188 16.34 -12.72 8.38
C TYR A 188 16.46 -11.19 8.28
N MET A 189 17.32 -10.58 9.10
CA MET A 189 17.67 -9.16 8.98
C MET A 189 18.27 -8.85 7.62
N ALA A 190 19.26 -9.62 7.19
CA ALA A 190 19.97 -9.40 5.94
C ALA A 190 19.01 -9.38 4.76
N ILE A 191 18.14 -10.39 4.64
CA ILE A 191 17.15 -10.46 3.56
C ILE A 191 16.18 -9.27 3.65
N THR A 192 15.77 -8.87 4.85
CA THR A 192 14.92 -7.68 5.05
C THR A 192 15.58 -6.40 4.53
N VAL A 193 16.81 -6.14 4.95
CA VAL A 193 17.60 -4.98 4.52
C VAL A 193 17.86 -5.01 3.02
N PHE A 194 18.14 -6.19 2.46
CA PHE A 194 18.37 -6.36 1.03
C PHE A 194 17.16 -5.94 0.21
N VAL A 195 15.97 -6.44 0.56
CA VAL A 195 14.72 -6.09 -0.13
C VAL A 195 14.45 -4.59 -0.02
N LEU A 196 14.55 -4.04 1.20
CA LEU A 196 14.41 -2.60 1.48
C LEU A 196 15.29 -1.73 0.59
N CYS A 197 16.57 -2.07 0.51
CA CYS A 197 17.55 -1.39 -0.31
C CYS A 197 17.18 -1.43 -1.80
N ILE A 198 16.75 -2.58 -2.31
CA ILE A 198 16.30 -2.71 -3.70
C ILE A 198 15.12 -1.78 -3.98
N VAL A 199 14.10 -1.73 -3.11
CA VAL A 199 12.94 -0.84 -3.33
C VAL A 199 13.37 0.60 -3.42
N THR A 200 14.20 1.01 -2.46
CA THR A 200 14.58 2.41 -2.27
C THR A 200 15.45 2.88 -3.42
N MET A 201 16.38 2.02 -3.88
CA MET A 201 17.31 2.37 -4.94
C MET A 201 16.73 2.22 -6.34
N ALA A 202 15.99 1.14 -6.62
CA ALA A 202 15.41 0.92 -7.94
C ALA A 202 14.31 1.93 -8.28
N LYS A 203 13.60 2.46 -7.27
CA LYS A 203 12.44 3.34 -7.46
C LYS A 203 12.65 4.74 -6.87
N GLY A 204 13.04 4.79 -5.60
CA GLY A 204 13.12 6.06 -4.86
C GLY A 204 14.23 7.00 -5.34
N LEU A 205 15.36 6.45 -5.80
CA LEU A 205 16.51 7.25 -6.21
C LEU A 205 16.41 7.82 -7.64
N LYS A 206 15.56 7.24 -8.50
CA LYS A 206 15.34 7.76 -9.87
C LYS A 206 14.84 9.21 -9.84
N HIS A 207 13.96 9.54 -8.91
CA HIS A 207 13.41 10.89 -8.76
C HIS A 207 14.43 11.92 -8.27
N VAL A 208 15.56 11.46 -7.71
CA VAL A 208 16.67 12.31 -7.21
C VAL A 208 17.80 12.40 -8.26
N GLY A 209 17.59 11.86 -9.46
CA GLY A 209 18.57 11.89 -10.56
C GLY A 209 19.67 10.83 -10.45
N LEU A 210 19.57 9.89 -9.50
CA LEU A 210 20.50 8.78 -9.34
C LEU A 210 19.97 7.55 -10.09
N ASN A 211 20.38 7.41 -11.34
CA ASN A 211 20.05 6.27 -12.19
C ASN A 211 21.08 5.15 -12.03
N LEU A 212 20.90 4.33 -11.00
CA LEU A 212 21.70 3.12 -10.81
C LEU A 212 21.23 2.04 -11.79
N THR A 213 22.19 1.32 -12.37
CA THR A 213 21.88 0.10 -13.14
C THR A 213 21.35 -0.99 -12.21
N ASN A 214 20.65 -1.99 -12.78
CA ASN A 214 20.15 -3.13 -12.01
C ASN A 214 21.28 -3.86 -11.27
N ASN A 215 22.45 -3.98 -11.90
CA ASN A 215 23.61 -4.65 -11.30
C ASN A 215 24.19 -3.83 -10.13
N GLU A 216 24.34 -2.52 -10.28
CA GLU A 216 24.80 -1.65 -9.19
C GLU A 216 23.82 -1.67 -8.01
N THR A 217 22.52 -1.59 -8.29
CA THR A 217 21.48 -1.68 -7.27
C THR A 217 21.56 -2.99 -6.49
N LEU A 218 21.73 -4.13 -7.18
CA LEU A 218 21.86 -5.44 -6.55
C LEU A 218 23.13 -5.54 -5.70
N ILE A 219 24.27 -5.09 -6.21
CA ILE A 219 25.55 -5.15 -5.50
C ILE A 219 25.51 -4.27 -4.24
N ILE A 220 25.07 -3.01 -4.36
CA ILE A 220 24.98 -2.09 -3.23
C ILE A 220 24.00 -2.62 -2.18
N SER A 221 22.84 -3.14 -2.60
CA SER A 221 21.86 -3.74 -1.69
C SER A 221 22.44 -4.93 -0.94
N LEU A 222 23.22 -5.78 -1.62
CA LEU A 222 23.86 -6.94 -1.03
C LEU A 222 24.93 -6.51 -0.02
N LEU A 223 25.75 -5.51 -0.34
CA LEU A 223 26.76 -4.98 0.58
C LEU A 223 26.14 -4.41 1.87
N ILE A 224 25.09 -3.58 1.73
CA ILE A 224 24.39 -3.00 2.89
C ILE A 224 23.72 -4.12 3.73
N SER A 225 23.13 -5.11 3.06
CA SER A 225 22.55 -6.29 3.71
C SER A 225 23.58 -7.09 4.52
N VAL A 226 24.78 -7.33 3.97
CA VAL A 226 25.87 -8.02 4.66
C VAL A 226 26.36 -7.21 5.86
N VAL A 227 26.51 -5.89 5.73
CA VAL A 227 26.88 -5.02 6.86
C VAL A 227 25.82 -5.09 7.96
N GLY A 228 24.54 -5.02 7.60
CA GLY A 228 23.42 -5.17 8.53
C GLY A 228 23.40 -6.54 9.22
N MET A 229 23.72 -7.61 8.48
CA MET A 229 23.85 -8.97 9.01
C MET A 229 24.95 -9.04 10.07
N ILE A 230 26.15 -8.54 9.76
CA ILE A 230 27.31 -8.55 10.65
C ILE A 230 27.00 -7.77 11.92
N PHE A 231 26.45 -6.56 11.79
CA PHE A 231 26.04 -5.75 12.92
C PHE A 231 25.04 -6.50 13.83
N CYS A 232 23.99 -7.08 13.25
CA CYS A 232 22.98 -7.82 14.03
C CYS A 232 23.54 -9.10 14.66
N HIS A 233 24.47 -9.77 13.99
CA HIS A 233 25.15 -10.96 14.50
C HIS A 233 25.86 -10.66 15.83
N PHE A 234 26.61 -9.56 15.89
CA PHE A 234 27.30 -9.14 17.11
C PHE A 234 26.33 -8.56 18.15
N TYR A 235 25.35 -7.76 17.71
CA TYR A 235 24.39 -7.14 18.62
C TYR A 235 23.55 -8.16 19.38
N PHE A 236 22.97 -9.15 18.70
CA PHE A 236 22.15 -10.19 19.35
C PHE A 236 22.96 -11.09 20.27
N ARG A 237 24.28 -11.23 20.07
CA ARG A 237 25.20 -11.97 20.96
C ARG A 237 25.80 -11.12 22.08
N SER A 238 25.55 -9.81 22.09
CA SER A 238 26.10 -8.94 23.13
C SER A 238 25.56 -9.32 24.52
N LYS A 239 26.41 -9.17 25.54
CA LYS A 239 26.01 -9.40 26.94
C LYS A 239 24.87 -8.48 27.36
N ALA A 240 24.88 -7.23 26.87
CA ALA A 240 23.84 -6.24 27.11
C ALA A 240 22.48 -6.69 26.56
N PHE A 241 22.44 -7.16 25.31
CA PHE A 241 21.20 -7.68 24.71
C PHE A 241 20.70 -8.93 25.44
N THR A 242 21.59 -9.90 25.69
CA THR A 242 21.23 -11.15 26.36
C THR A 242 20.66 -10.90 27.76
N ALA A 243 21.25 -9.98 28.52
CA ALA A 243 20.72 -9.56 29.82
C ALA A 243 19.33 -8.92 29.70
N LYS A 244 19.12 -8.05 28.69
CA LYS A 244 17.83 -7.40 28.43
C LYS A 244 16.77 -8.36 27.90
N ALA A 245 17.18 -9.41 27.18
CA ALA A 245 16.30 -10.43 26.62
C ALA A 245 15.81 -11.43 27.69
N ARG A 246 16.61 -11.70 28.72
CA ARG A 246 16.24 -12.57 29.84
C ARG A 246 15.37 -11.89 30.91
N LYS A 247 15.41 -10.55 31.02
CA LYS A 247 14.65 -9.75 32.01
C LYS A 247 13.25 -9.32 31.56
N GLY A 248 12.83 -9.62 30.32
CA GLY A 248 11.58 -9.11 29.75
C GLY A 248 10.37 -10.03 29.95
N SER A 249 9.17 -9.46 29.86
CA SER A 249 7.88 -10.18 29.87
C SER A 249 7.61 -11.00 28.59
N PHE A 250 8.29 -10.69 27.48
CA PHE A 250 8.26 -11.48 26.25
C PHE A 250 9.36 -12.55 26.27
N GLY A 251 9.08 -13.72 25.69
CA GLY A 251 10.11 -14.75 25.48
C GLY A 251 11.32 -14.16 24.75
N SER A 252 12.54 -14.50 25.19
CA SER A 252 13.78 -13.85 24.71
C SER A 252 13.95 -13.88 23.17
N VAL A 253 13.37 -14.88 22.51
CA VAL A 253 13.31 -15.02 21.04
C VAL A 253 12.42 -13.95 20.40
N GLU A 254 11.23 -13.71 20.95
CA GLU A 254 10.26 -12.75 20.40
C GLU A 254 10.77 -11.31 20.47
N LYS A 255 11.70 -11.01 21.38
CA LYS A 255 12.38 -9.72 21.45
C LYS A 255 13.31 -9.46 20.25
N ILE A 256 13.93 -10.50 19.70
CA ILE A 256 14.71 -10.41 18.46
C ILE A 256 13.75 -10.11 17.30
N PHE A 257 12.66 -10.86 17.21
CA PHE A 257 11.66 -10.67 16.17
C PHE A 257 10.93 -9.33 16.26
N SER A 258 10.77 -8.76 17.45
CA SER A 258 10.23 -7.41 17.63
C SER A 258 11.09 -6.34 16.94
N ILE A 259 12.42 -6.48 16.97
CA ILE A 259 13.34 -5.58 16.28
C ILE A 259 13.25 -5.78 14.76
N LEU A 260 13.23 -7.03 14.31
CA LEU A 260 13.07 -7.37 12.89
C LEU A 260 11.75 -6.83 12.33
N MET A 261 10.66 -7.05 13.07
CA MET A 261 9.32 -6.62 12.70
C MET A 261 9.22 -5.09 12.62
N LEU A 262 9.88 -4.36 13.51
CA LEU A 262 9.91 -2.89 13.43
C LEU A 262 10.53 -2.41 12.11
N LEU A 263 11.62 -3.04 11.68
CA LEU A 263 12.27 -2.70 10.40
C LEU A 263 11.43 -3.10 9.20
N THR A 264 10.78 -4.27 9.24
CA THR A 264 9.83 -4.65 8.17
C THR A 264 8.59 -3.77 8.15
N ALA A 265 8.15 -3.24 9.28
CA ALA A 265 7.04 -2.30 9.33
C ALA A 265 7.40 -0.97 8.63
N CYS A 266 8.62 -0.46 8.84
CA CYS A 266 9.14 0.68 8.08
C CYS A 266 9.19 0.37 6.57
N ALA A 267 9.65 -0.83 6.20
CA ALA A 267 9.68 -1.28 4.81
C ALA A 267 8.31 -1.33 4.17
N MET A 268 7.36 -1.94 4.88
CA MET A 268 5.99 -2.09 4.44
C MET A 268 5.30 -0.74 4.31
N ALA A 269 5.51 0.18 5.25
CA ALA A 269 5.01 1.56 5.16
C ALA A 269 5.56 2.28 3.92
N PHE A 270 6.87 2.19 3.65
CA PHE A 270 7.45 2.77 2.45
C PHE A 270 6.86 2.17 1.16
N ALA A 271 6.77 0.83 1.09
CA ALA A 271 6.21 0.13 -0.07
C ALA A 271 4.74 0.48 -0.28
N HIS A 272 3.97 0.52 0.81
CA HIS A 272 2.56 0.93 0.83
C HIS A 272 2.37 2.34 0.28
N GLY A 273 3.08 3.33 0.85
CA GLY A 273 3.00 4.71 0.39
C GLY A 273 3.35 4.87 -1.09
N SER A 274 4.34 4.11 -1.58
CA SER A 274 4.74 4.13 -3.00
C SER A 274 3.69 3.54 -3.95
N ASN A 275 2.90 2.56 -3.49
CA ASN A 275 1.88 1.92 -4.31
C ASN A 275 0.56 2.70 -4.27
N ASP A 276 0.11 3.07 -3.07
CA ASP A 276 -1.27 3.50 -2.86
C ASP A 276 -1.45 5.00 -3.13
N VAL A 277 -0.38 5.82 -3.11
CA VAL A 277 -0.46 7.23 -3.52
C VAL A 277 -0.97 7.38 -4.95
N ALA A 278 -0.62 6.44 -5.84
CA ALA A 278 -1.01 6.43 -7.25
C ALA A 278 -2.54 6.47 -7.44
N ASN A 279 -3.30 5.89 -6.50
CA ASN A 279 -4.76 5.90 -6.52
C ASN A 279 -5.34 7.33 -6.40
N ALA A 280 -4.63 8.24 -5.73
CA ALA A 280 -5.01 9.65 -5.61
C ALA A 280 -4.38 10.51 -6.72
N ILE A 281 -3.10 10.27 -7.04
CA ILE A 281 -2.36 11.16 -7.95
C ILE A 281 -2.54 10.82 -9.43
N GLY A 282 -2.93 9.59 -9.79
CA GLY A 282 -3.20 9.19 -11.18
C GLY A 282 -4.35 9.98 -11.82
N PRO A 283 -5.56 9.96 -11.22
CA PRO A 283 -6.67 10.76 -11.75
C PRO A 283 -6.39 12.27 -11.65
N LEU A 284 -5.72 12.72 -10.59
CA LEU A 284 -5.33 14.12 -10.42
C LEU A 284 -4.40 14.59 -11.55
N SER A 285 -3.36 13.81 -11.85
CA SER A 285 -2.41 14.13 -12.92
C SER A 285 -3.07 14.14 -14.30
N SER A 286 -4.04 13.26 -14.51
CA SER A 286 -4.84 13.21 -15.74
C SER A 286 -5.58 14.53 -15.98
N VAL A 287 -6.28 15.04 -14.96
CA VAL A 287 -7.01 16.31 -15.07
C VAL A 287 -6.06 17.49 -15.28
N VAL A 288 -4.97 17.55 -14.49
CA VAL A 288 -3.98 18.62 -14.61
C VAL A 288 -3.37 18.64 -16.01
N SER A 289 -3.02 17.47 -16.55
CA SER A 289 -2.47 17.33 -17.90
C SER A 289 -3.47 17.77 -18.97
N ILE A 290 -4.74 17.36 -18.86
CA ILE A 290 -5.81 17.76 -19.79
C ILE A 290 -5.98 19.29 -19.80
N VAL A 291 -6.02 19.92 -18.63
CA VAL A 291 -6.20 21.38 -18.51
C VAL A 291 -4.98 22.14 -19.05
N GLN A 292 -3.75 21.73 -18.67
CA GLN A 292 -2.52 22.40 -19.09
C GLN A 292 -2.29 22.31 -20.60
N ASN A 293 -2.75 21.23 -21.24
CA ASN A 293 -2.61 21.03 -22.68
C ASN A 293 -3.83 21.50 -23.48
N GLY A 294 -4.67 22.36 -22.90
CA GLY A 294 -5.82 22.97 -23.59
C GLY A 294 -6.86 21.95 -24.04
N GLY A 295 -7.09 20.90 -23.26
CA GLY A 295 -8.05 19.83 -23.55
C GLY A 295 -7.47 18.66 -24.34
N LYS A 296 -6.19 18.68 -24.71
CA LYS A 296 -5.55 17.54 -25.37
C LYS A 296 -5.22 16.44 -24.36
N ILE A 297 -5.67 15.23 -24.65
CA ILE A 297 -5.32 14.02 -23.89
C ILE A 297 -4.00 13.48 -24.45
N LEU A 298 -2.92 13.63 -23.69
CA LEU A 298 -1.60 13.14 -24.07
C LEU A 298 -1.26 11.84 -23.34
N SER A 299 -0.82 10.84 -24.10
CA SER A 299 -0.25 9.60 -23.58
C SER A 299 1.17 9.86 -23.08
N GLY A 300 1.41 9.68 -21.78
CA GLY A 300 2.66 10.07 -21.13
C GLY A 300 2.80 11.59 -20.96
N GLY A 301 3.51 11.98 -19.91
CA GLY A 301 3.80 13.38 -19.59
C GLY A 301 4.36 13.51 -18.18
N ASP A 302 5.28 14.46 -17.99
CA ASP A 302 5.89 14.68 -16.69
C ASP A 302 4.84 15.07 -15.65
N LEU A 303 4.92 14.43 -14.49
CA LEU A 303 4.04 14.74 -13.38
C LEU A 303 4.36 16.15 -12.85
N ALA A 304 3.34 16.99 -12.68
CA ALA A 304 3.55 18.30 -12.07
C ALA A 304 4.13 18.13 -10.66
N TRP A 305 5.20 18.89 -10.36
CA TRP A 305 6.02 18.72 -9.16
C TRP A 305 5.25 18.75 -7.84
N TRP A 306 4.11 19.43 -7.80
CA TRP A 306 3.28 19.59 -6.59
C TRP A 306 2.33 18.42 -6.32
N ILE A 307 2.10 17.54 -7.30
CA ILE A 307 1.12 16.45 -7.20
C ILE A 307 1.56 15.40 -6.17
N LEU A 308 2.82 14.95 -6.23
CA LEU A 308 3.38 13.98 -5.27
C LEU A 308 3.39 14.52 -3.83
N PRO A 309 3.90 15.76 -3.57
CA PRO A 309 3.78 16.39 -2.25
C PRO A 309 2.35 16.46 -1.72
N LEU A 310 1.37 16.77 -2.58
CA LEU A 310 -0.04 16.85 -2.19
C LEU A 310 -0.58 15.48 -1.77
N GLY A 311 -0.26 14.42 -2.52
CA GLY A 311 -0.61 13.05 -2.16
C GLY A 311 0.03 12.61 -0.84
N ALA A 312 1.34 12.86 -0.67
CA ALA A 312 2.07 12.52 0.55
C ALA A 312 1.54 13.27 1.79
N LEU A 313 1.17 14.54 1.64
CA LEU A 313 0.54 15.34 2.68
C LEU A 313 -0.87 14.84 3.02
N GLY A 314 -1.67 14.47 2.01
CA GLY A 314 -2.99 13.88 2.23
C GLY A 314 -2.91 12.61 3.07
N ILE A 315 -2.03 11.67 2.69
CA ILE A 315 -1.77 10.43 3.46
C ILE A 315 -1.37 10.77 4.89
N ALA A 316 -0.40 11.67 5.08
CA ALA A 316 0.07 12.11 6.39
C ALA A 316 -1.07 12.63 7.29
N VAL A 317 -1.92 13.51 6.76
CA VAL A 317 -3.03 14.12 7.51
C VAL A 317 -4.10 13.08 7.83
N GLY A 318 -4.45 12.19 6.89
CA GLY A 318 -5.39 11.09 7.12
C GLY A 318 -4.94 10.14 8.23
N LEU A 319 -3.65 9.82 8.21
CA LEU A 319 -3.02 8.95 9.17
C LEU A 319 -3.09 9.54 10.59
N ILE A 320 -2.74 10.83 10.75
CA ILE A 320 -2.80 11.54 12.04
C ILE A 320 -4.24 11.62 12.54
N ALA A 321 -5.19 11.93 11.66
CA ALA A 321 -6.56 12.20 12.03
C ALA A 321 -7.35 10.94 12.42
N MET A 322 -7.18 9.83 11.68
CA MET A 322 -8.09 8.68 11.76
C MET A 322 -7.40 7.31 11.76
N GLY A 323 -6.08 7.25 11.55
CA GLY A 323 -5.34 5.99 11.39
C GLY A 323 -5.45 5.03 12.58
N GLN A 324 -5.70 5.53 13.80
CA GLN A 324 -5.87 4.68 14.99
C GLN A 324 -7.11 3.78 14.91
N THR A 325 -8.16 4.25 14.23
CA THR A 325 -9.47 3.59 14.21
C THR A 325 -9.41 2.22 13.56
N VAL A 326 -8.69 2.11 12.43
CA VAL A 326 -8.62 0.86 11.65
C VAL A 326 -7.47 -0.04 12.13
N MET A 327 -6.36 0.53 12.62
CA MET A 327 -5.25 -0.25 13.18
C MET A 327 -5.70 -1.18 14.32
N ALA A 328 -6.64 -0.73 15.15
CA ALA A 328 -7.19 -1.54 16.24
C ALA A 328 -7.92 -2.80 15.74
N THR A 329 -8.57 -2.74 14.57
CA THR A 329 -9.36 -3.85 14.02
C THR A 329 -8.48 -4.93 13.37
N VAL A 330 -7.46 -4.54 12.61
CA VAL A 330 -6.63 -5.47 11.83
C VAL A 330 -5.61 -6.22 12.71
N GLY A 331 -5.07 -5.56 13.74
CA GLY A 331 -3.98 -6.11 14.57
C GLY A 331 -4.38 -7.26 15.50
N SER A 332 -5.66 -7.39 15.86
CA SER A 332 -6.14 -8.41 16.80
C SER A 332 -7.34 -9.21 16.31
N GLY A 333 -8.01 -8.78 15.23
CA GLY A 333 -9.27 -9.37 14.79
C GLY A 333 -9.14 -10.71 14.04
N ILE A 334 -8.01 -10.97 13.36
CA ILE A 334 -7.88 -12.13 12.45
C ILE A 334 -7.23 -13.35 13.13
N THR A 335 -6.11 -13.15 13.82
CA THR A 335 -5.35 -14.18 14.56
C THR A 335 -4.49 -13.51 15.63
N ASP A 336 -4.15 -14.25 16.70
CA ASP A 336 -3.17 -13.80 17.69
C ASP A 336 -1.78 -13.62 17.04
N LEU A 337 -1.30 -12.39 16.98
CA LEU A 337 -0.03 -12.04 16.38
C LEU A 337 1.07 -11.95 17.44
N THR A 338 2.04 -12.86 17.39
CA THR A 338 3.33 -12.66 18.07
C THR A 338 4.29 -11.90 17.14
N PRO A 339 5.34 -11.25 17.67
CA PRO A 339 6.29 -10.52 16.83
C PRO A 339 6.91 -11.36 15.70
N SER A 340 7.23 -12.63 15.93
CA SER A 340 7.73 -13.56 14.91
C SER A 340 6.74 -13.79 13.77
N ARG A 341 5.45 -13.91 14.09
CA ARG A 341 4.35 -14.03 13.11
C ARG A 341 4.15 -12.72 12.36
N GLY A 342 4.09 -11.60 13.08
CA GLY A 342 3.95 -10.27 12.50
C GLY A 342 5.08 -9.95 11.52
N PHE A 343 6.33 -10.28 11.89
CA PHE A 343 7.49 -10.19 11.00
C PHE A 343 7.30 -10.99 9.71
N ALA A 344 6.93 -12.27 9.81
CA ALA A 344 6.74 -13.10 8.62
C ALA A 344 5.62 -12.54 7.70
N ALA A 345 4.52 -12.05 8.28
CA ALA A 345 3.39 -11.50 7.54
C ALA A 345 3.80 -10.23 6.79
N GLN A 346 4.38 -9.28 7.52
CA GLN A 346 4.80 -8.00 6.96
C GLN A 346 5.91 -8.17 5.94
N PHE A 347 6.88 -9.03 6.20
CA PHE A 347 7.99 -9.25 5.29
C PHE A 347 7.50 -9.83 3.96
N ALA A 348 6.65 -10.85 4.00
CA ALA A 348 6.03 -11.43 2.81
C ALA A 348 5.16 -10.43 2.04
N THR A 349 4.37 -9.63 2.78
CA THR A 349 3.51 -8.59 2.19
C THR A 349 4.37 -7.52 1.52
N ALA A 350 5.37 -6.98 2.21
CA ALA A 350 6.26 -5.96 1.67
C ALA A 350 6.99 -6.46 0.42
N MET A 351 7.53 -7.68 0.43
CA MET A 351 8.15 -8.28 -0.76
C MET A 351 7.18 -8.35 -1.94
N THR A 352 5.96 -8.83 -1.71
CA THR A 352 4.95 -8.98 -2.75
C THR A 352 4.53 -7.63 -3.33
N VAL A 353 4.30 -6.63 -2.46
CA VAL A 353 3.92 -5.27 -2.87
C VAL A 353 5.03 -4.62 -3.67
N VAL A 354 6.28 -4.72 -3.20
CA VAL A 354 7.43 -4.14 -3.87
C VAL A 354 7.58 -4.66 -5.30
N VAL A 355 7.47 -5.99 -5.47
CA VAL A 355 7.57 -6.66 -6.78
C VAL A 355 6.42 -6.22 -7.66
N ALA A 356 5.18 -6.23 -7.16
CA ALA A 356 4.00 -5.82 -7.92
C ALA A 356 4.09 -4.36 -8.38
N SER A 357 4.39 -3.43 -7.46
CA SER A 357 4.60 -2.03 -7.80
C SER A 357 5.83 -1.82 -8.69
N GLY A 358 6.73 -2.80 -8.80
CA GLY A 358 7.91 -2.74 -9.68
C GLY A 358 7.58 -3.11 -11.12
N THR A 359 6.48 -3.84 -11.29
CA THR A 359 5.87 -4.15 -12.59
C THR A 359 4.80 -3.11 -13.01
N GLY A 360 4.60 -2.06 -12.21
CA GLY A 360 3.57 -1.04 -12.43
C GLY A 360 2.14 -1.52 -12.12
N LEU A 361 1.95 -2.78 -11.69
CA LEU A 361 0.62 -3.33 -11.45
C LEU A 361 -0.01 -2.75 -10.17
N PRO A 362 -1.20 -2.13 -10.26
CA PRO A 362 -1.92 -1.64 -9.10
C PRO A 362 -2.57 -2.81 -8.36
N ILE A 363 -2.09 -3.08 -7.15
CA ILE A 363 -2.58 -4.19 -6.33
C ILE A 363 -3.28 -3.70 -5.07
N SER A 364 -3.99 -4.60 -4.41
CA SER A 364 -4.55 -4.37 -3.08
C SER A 364 -3.56 -4.78 -1.98
N THR A 365 -2.99 -3.80 -1.30
CA THR A 365 -2.10 -4.01 -0.14
C THR A 365 -2.85 -4.69 1.01
N THR A 366 -4.11 -4.32 1.25
CA THR A 366 -5.02 -4.94 2.23
C THR A 366 -5.20 -6.43 1.99
N GLN A 367 -5.50 -6.83 0.74
CA GLN A 367 -5.66 -8.26 0.42
C GLN A 367 -4.36 -9.03 0.56
N THR A 368 -3.25 -8.41 0.13
CA THR A 368 -1.92 -9.02 0.19
C THR A 368 -1.55 -9.33 1.65
N LEU A 369 -1.78 -8.39 2.58
CA LEU A 369 -1.55 -8.61 4.01
C LEU A 369 -2.46 -9.70 4.57
N VAL A 370 -3.75 -9.65 4.27
CA VAL A 370 -4.70 -10.67 4.74
C VAL A 370 -4.28 -12.06 4.25
N GLY A 371 -3.85 -12.18 2.99
CA GLY A 371 -3.26 -13.41 2.45
C GLY A 371 -2.04 -13.89 3.24
N ALA A 372 -1.11 -12.99 3.58
CA ALA A 372 0.05 -13.31 4.41
C ALA A 372 -0.34 -13.80 5.81
N ILE A 373 -1.31 -13.14 6.45
CA ILE A 373 -1.84 -13.53 7.78
C ILE A 373 -2.51 -14.91 7.72
N LEU A 374 -3.30 -15.19 6.68
CA LEU A 374 -3.89 -16.50 6.44
C LEU A 374 -2.82 -17.58 6.29
N GLY A 375 -1.75 -17.30 5.54
CA GLY A 375 -0.60 -18.18 5.38
C GLY A 375 0.02 -18.60 6.72
N ILE A 376 0.17 -17.66 7.64
CA ILE A 376 0.68 -17.94 9.00
C ILE A 376 -0.35 -18.73 9.83
N GLY A 377 -1.64 -18.40 9.70
CA GLY A 377 -2.71 -19.15 10.35
C GLY A 377 -2.71 -20.62 9.93
N PHE A 378 -2.52 -20.90 8.64
CA PHE A 378 -2.40 -22.28 8.14
C PHE A 378 -1.18 -23.02 8.71
N ALA A 379 -0.05 -22.34 8.90
CA ALA A 379 1.13 -22.93 9.53
C ALA A 379 0.90 -23.34 11.00
N ARG A 380 -0.08 -22.72 11.68
CA ARG A 380 -0.47 -23.06 13.06
C ARG A 380 -1.66 -24.05 13.13
N GLY A 381 -2.39 -24.19 12.03
CA GLY A 381 -3.64 -24.94 11.92
C GLY A 381 -4.87 -24.02 11.84
N ILE A 382 -5.83 -24.40 10.98
CA ILE A 382 -7.01 -23.60 10.61
C ILE A 382 -7.83 -23.11 11.81
N ALA A 383 -7.84 -23.86 12.91
CA ALA A 383 -8.57 -23.50 14.14
C ALA A 383 -8.09 -22.19 14.79
N ALA A 384 -6.89 -21.70 14.44
CA ALA A 384 -6.37 -20.43 14.94
C ALA A 384 -6.96 -19.19 14.21
N LEU A 385 -7.69 -19.40 13.11
CA LEU A 385 -8.24 -18.32 12.29
C LEU A 385 -9.68 -17.97 12.67
N ASN A 386 -9.97 -16.67 12.76
CA ASN A 386 -11.35 -16.20 12.89
C ASN A 386 -12.05 -16.15 11.53
N LEU A 387 -12.72 -17.24 11.15
CA LEU A 387 -13.41 -17.37 9.85
C LEU A 387 -14.52 -16.33 9.63
N THR A 388 -15.17 -15.87 10.71
CA THR A 388 -16.20 -14.81 10.62
C THR A 388 -15.58 -13.49 10.18
N VAL A 389 -14.44 -13.12 10.75
CA VAL A 389 -13.72 -11.90 10.38
C VAL A 389 -13.19 -12.00 8.94
N ILE A 390 -12.64 -13.14 8.56
CA ILE A 390 -12.18 -13.40 7.19
C ILE A 390 -13.33 -13.24 6.19
N ARG A 391 -14.48 -13.86 6.46
CA ARG A 391 -15.68 -13.73 5.62
C ARG A 391 -16.11 -12.27 5.48
N ASN A 392 -16.12 -11.51 6.57
CA ASN A 392 -16.52 -10.10 6.55
C ASN A 392 -15.54 -9.24 5.74
N ILE A 393 -14.23 -9.52 5.83
CA ILE A 393 -13.20 -8.86 5.03
C ILE A 393 -13.38 -9.19 3.54
N ILE A 394 -13.55 -10.46 3.17
CA ILE A 394 -13.78 -10.84 1.77
C ILE A 394 -15.05 -10.18 1.23
N SER A 395 -16.11 -10.11 2.05
CA SER A 395 -17.37 -9.45 1.69
C SER A 395 -17.17 -7.95 1.47
N SER A 396 -16.35 -7.28 2.28
CA SER A 396 -16.06 -5.85 2.11
C SER A 396 -15.36 -5.58 0.78
N TRP A 397 -14.49 -6.48 0.31
CA TRP A 397 -13.80 -6.35 -0.97
C TRP A 397 -14.76 -6.40 -2.15
N VAL A 398 -15.74 -7.32 -2.10
CA VAL A 398 -16.78 -7.45 -3.13
C VAL A 398 -17.68 -6.21 -3.17
N VAL A 399 -18.03 -5.65 -2.00
CA VAL A 399 -18.89 -4.46 -1.90
C VAL A 399 -18.17 -3.18 -2.32
N THR A 400 -16.86 -3.10 -2.12
CA THR A 400 -16.07 -1.88 -2.36
C THR A 400 -16.09 -1.45 -3.83
N LEU A 401 -16.03 -2.38 -4.78
CA LEU A 401 -16.05 -2.08 -6.23
C LEU A 401 -17.39 -1.43 -6.67
N PRO A 402 -18.57 -2.05 -6.42
CA PRO A 402 -19.86 -1.42 -6.69
C PRO A 402 -20.08 -0.12 -5.93
N ALA A 403 -19.61 -0.01 -4.68
CA ALA A 403 -19.75 1.22 -3.91
C ALA A 403 -18.98 2.39 -4.54
N GLY A 404 -17.74 2.16 -4.95
CA GLY A 404 -16.93 3.13 -5.70
C GLY A 404 -17.60 3.54 -7.00
N ALA A 405 -18.08 2.58 -7.80
CA ALA A 405 -18.80 2.83 -9.05
C ALA A 405 -20.06 3.68 -8.82
N PHE A 406 -20.90 3.29 -7.86
CA PHE A 406 -22.15 3.97 -7.56
C PHE A 406 -21.92 5.42 -7.13
N PHE A 407 -20.99 5.67 -6.21
CA PHE A 407 -20.68 7.04 -5.80
C PHE A 407 -20.09 7.86 -6.93
N ALA A 408 -19.22 7.29 -7.77
CA ALA A 408 -18.66 8.01 -8.92
C ALA A 408 -19.76 8.45 -9.90
N ILE A 409 -20.71 7.57 -10.21
CA ILE A 409 -21.85 7.88 -11.08
C ILE A 409 -22.67 9.05 -10.52
N VAL A 410 -23.03 8.99 -9.23
CA VAL A 410 -23.83 10.05 -8.58
C VAL A 410 -23.08 11.38 -8.60
N ILE A 411 -21.81 11.39 -8.22
CA ILE A 411 -20.99 12.60 -8.16
C ILE A 411 -20.73 13.16 -9.55
N PHE A 412 -20.53 12.30 -10.56
CA PHE A 412 -20.36 12.72 -11.94
C PHE A 412 -21.57 13.53 -12.44
N TYR A 413 -22.80 13.04 -12.21
CA TYR A 413 -24.00 13.78 -12.61
C TYR A 413 -24.16 15.11 -11.86
N ILE A 414 -23.80 15.16 -10.58
CA ILE A 414 -23.80 16.41 -9.80
C ILE A 414 -22.80 17.40 -10.39
N LEU A 415 -21.55 16.99 -10.62
CA LEU A 415 -20.53 17.83 -11.22
C LEU A 415 -20.93 18.31 -12.62
N ARG A 416 -21.47 17.40 -13.44
CA ARG A 416 -21.97 17.74 -14.77
C ARG A 416 -23.09 18.78 -14.72
N ALA A 417 -23.99 18.73 -13.74
CA ALA A 417 -25.04 19.72 -13.57
C ALA A 417 -24.51 21.09 -13.09
N VAL A 418 -23.44 21.11 -12.28
CA VAL A 418 -22.81 22.34 -11.78
C VAL A 418 -22.01 23.08 -12.85
N PHE A 419 -21.32 22.33 -13.72
CA PHE A 419 -20.49 22.88 -14.80
C PHE A 419 -21.22 22.99 -16.14
N HIS A 420 -22.53 22.75 -16.18
CA HIS A 420 -23.34 22.78 -17.41
C HIS A 420 -23.69 24.18 -17.90
#